data_AF-A0A200QAC0-F1
#
_entry.id   AF-A0A200QAC0-F1
#
_cell.length_a   1.000
_cell.length_b   1.000
_cell.length_c   1.000
_cell.angle_alpha   90.00
_cell.angle_beta   90.00
_cell.angle_gamma   90.00
#
_symmetry.space_group_name_H-M   'P 1'
#
loop_
_entity.id
_entity.type
_entity.pdbx_description
1 polymer ?
#
loop_
_entity_poly.entity_id
_entity_poly.type
_entity_poly.pdbx_seq_one_letter_code
_entity_poly.pdbx_strand_id
1 'polypeptide(L)'
;MVDANHFRMDANHDDIRYWEEGVDEQRKRATESKSRVDRVPEIVGSRVGWETLFWGENLGFVDVALVPFYAWCYTYETFGKFSVERDCPKLMAWAKWSVENNESVSKSLPDPQKVYKYVLVPRKKFRVD
;
A
#
# COMPACT_ATOMS: atom_id res chain seq x y z
N MET A 1 -2.44 26.93 11.56
CA MET A 1 -2.63 25.78 12.46
C MET A 1 -3.33 26.31 13.69
N VAL A 2 -4.62 26.03 13.86
CA VAL A 2 -5.37 26.43 15.06
C VAL A 2 -5.08 25.36 16.11
N ASP A 3 -4.53 25.79 17.25
CA ASP A 3 -4.16 24.95 18.37
C ASP A 3 -5.41 24.27 18.97
N ALA A 4 -5.34 22.96 19.17
CA ALA A 4 -6.42 22.12 19.71
C ALA A 4 -6.85 22.54 21.13
N ASN A 5 -6.10 23.41 21.79
CA ASN A 5 -6.42 23.90 23.14
C ASN A 5 -7.39 25.08 23.18
N HIS A 6 -7.68 25.75 22.05
CA HIS A 6 -8.58 26.92 22.05
C HIS A 6 -10.08 26.54 22.06
N PHE A 7 -10.43 25.31 21.70
CA PHE A 7 -11.84 24.85 21.59
C PHE A 7 -12.33 24.07 22.82
N ARG A 8 -11.53 24.03 23.90
CA ARG A 8 -11.73 23.08 25.00
C ARG A 8 -12.63 23.59 26.14
N MET A 9 -13.00 24.87 26.17
CA MET A 9 -13.70 25.45 27.33
C MET A 9 -15.23 25.29 27.31
N ASP A 10 -15.84 24.93 26.17
CA ASP A 10 -17.30 24.93 26.02
C ASP A 10 -17.88 23.55 25.58
N ALA A 11 -17.03 22.52 25.45
CA ALA A 11 -17.46 21.20 24.98
C ALA A 11 -18.14 20.42 26.12
N ASN A 12 -19.41 20.06 25.93
CA ASN A 12 -20.16 19.26 26.89
C ASN A 12 -19.84 17.76 26.75
N HIS A 13 -20.30 16.96 27.71
CA HIS A 13 -20.04 15.52 27.73
C HIS A 13 -20.46 14.81 26.44
N ASP A 14 -21.57 15.22 25.82
CA ASP A 14 -22.03 14.67 24.54
C ASP A 14 -21.14 15.05 23.36
N ASP A 15 -20.54 16.25 23.37
CA ASP A 15 -19.60 16.68 22.32
C ASP A 15 -18.31 15.86 22.39
N ILE A 16 -17.78 15.67 23.61
CA ILE A 16 -16.59 14.83 23.83
C ILE A 16 -16.83 13.40 23.36
N ARG A 17 -17.98 12.81 23.70
CA ARG A 17 -18.34 11.45 23.25
C ARG A 17 -18.44 11.36 21.73
N TYR A 18 -19.07 12.34 21.08
CA TYR A 18 -19.17 12.38 19.62
C TYR A 18 -17.80 12.44 18.93
N TRP A 19 -16.88 13.24 19.48
CA TRP A 19 -15.50 13.32 18.99
C TRP A 19 -14.73 12.02 19.21
N GLU A 20 -14.88 11.37 20.37
CA GLU A 20 -14.24 10.08 20.67
C GLU A 20 -14.76 8.96 19.76
N GLU A 21 -16.08 8.86 19.57
CA GLU A 21 -16.71 7.92 18.63
C GLU A 21 -16.19 8.13 17.20
N GLY A 22 -16.04 9.40 16.77
CA GLY A 22 -15.48 9.72 15.46
C GLY A 22 -14.02 9.30 15.29
N VAL A 23 -13.19 9.45 16.34
CA VAL A 23 -11.78 9.00 16.34
C VAL A 23 -11.69 7.48 16.34
N ASP A 24 -12.53 6.79 17.11
CA ASP A 24 -12.58 5.34 17.17
C ASP A 24 -13.07 4.71 15.86
N GLU A 25 -14.07 5.31 15.22
CA GLU A 25 -14.56 4.91 13.89
C GLU A 25 -13.46 5.05 12.83
N GLN A 26 -12.71 6.17 12.84
CA GLN A 26 -11.57 6.38 11.95
C GLN A 26 -10.45 5.37 12.21
N ARG A 27 -10.16 5.09 13.49
CA ARG A 27 -9.16 4.09 13.89
C ARG A 27 -9.56 2.70 13.43
N LYS A 28 -10.84 2.34 13.59
CA LYS A 28 -11.42 1.06 13.16
C LYS A 28 -11.36 0.90 11.64
N ARG A 29 -11.72 1.93 10.88
CA ARG A 29 -11.57 1.93 9.41
C ARG A 29 -10.12 1.75 8.99
N ALA A 30 -9.18 2.43 9.67
CA ALA A 30 -7.76 2.28 9.38
C ALA A 30 -7.25 0.86 9.67
N THR A 31 -7.64 0.24 10.79
CA THR A 31 -7.28 -1.15 11.10
C THR A 31 -7.95 -2.16 10.15
N GLU A 32 -9.20 -1.94 9.76
CA GLU A 32 -9.88 -2.80 8.77
C GLU A 32 -9.23 -2.67 7.39
N SER A 33 -8.95 -1.45 6.91
CA SER A 33 -8.23 -1.23 5.66
C SER A 33 -6.84 -1.87 5.67
N LYS A 34 -6.10 -1.74 6.78
CA LYS A 34 -4.80 -2.37 6.95
C LYS A 34 -4.91 -3.90 6.92
N SER A 35 -5.82 -4.49 7.69
CA SER A 35 -6.01 -5.94 7.71
C SER A 35 -6.44 -6.52 6.36
N ARG A 36 -7.14 -5.75 5.52
CA ARG A 36 -7.44 -6.16 4.14
C ARG A 36 -6.20 -6.25 3.27
N VAL A 37 -5.27 -5.30 3.39
CA VAL A 37 -3.99 -5.29 2.64
C VAL A 37 -3.09 -6.42 3.13
N ASP A 38 -2.96 -6.60 4.44
CA ASP A 38 -2.12 -7.64 5.06
C ASP A 38 -2.56 -9.06 4.69
N ARG A 39 -3.85 -9.26 4.36
CA ARG A 39 -4.42 -10.55 3.92
C ARG A 39 -4.22 -10.85 2.43
N VAL A 40 -3.90 -9.85 1.60
CA VAL A 40 -3.69 -10.07 0.16
C VAL A 40 -2.59 -11.10 -0.06
N PRO A 41 -1.41 -11.02 0.58
CA PRO A 41 -0.38 -12.04 0.44
C PRO A 41 -0.84 -13.44 0.85
N GLU A 42 -1.60 -13.60 1.94
CA GLU A 42 -2.04 -14.94 2.37
C GLU A 42 -3.00 -15.60 1.38
N ILE A 43 -3.98 -14.83 0.89
CA ILE A 43 -4.96 -15.30 -0.12
C ILE A 43 -4.26 -15.65 -1.43
N VAL A 44 -3.23 -14.88 -1.76
CA VAL A 44 -2.41 -15.04 -2.96
C VAL A 44 -1.56 -16.31 -2.83
N GLY A 45 -0.76 -16.40 -1.75
CA GLY A 45 0.15 -17.52 -1.50
C GLY A 45 -0.50 -18.86 -1.16
N SER A 46 -1.76 -18.88 -0.70
CA SER A 46 -2.46 -20.14 -0.42
C SER A 46 -2.97 -20.85 -1.68
N ARG A 47 -3.10 -20.13 -2.81
CA ARG A 47 -3.63 -20.70 -4.07
C ARG A 47 -2.54 -21.18 -5.01
N VAL A 48 -1.38 -20.54 -4.99
CA VAL A 48 -0.28 -20.79 -5.91
C VAL A 48 0.99 -20.59 -5.09
N GLY A 49 1.80 -21.63 -4.93
CA GLY A 49 3.07 -21.50 -4.23
C GLY A 49 3.84 -20.30 -4.82
N TRP A 50 4.52 -19.53 -3.98
CA TRP A 50 5.21 -18.29 -4.36
C TRP A 50 6.36 -18.46 -5.36
N GLU A 51 6.54 -19.68 -5.87
CA GLU A 51 7.60 -20.12 -6.76
C GLU A 51 7.15 -20.11 -8.24
N THR A 52 5.87 -19.83 -8.53
CA THR A 52 5.34 -19.73 -9.89
C THR A 52 4.38 -18.54 -10.05
N LEU A 53 4.10 -18.17 -11.31
CA LEU A 53 3.03 -17.22 -11.63
C LEU A 53 1.68 -17.86 -11.30
N PHE A 54 0.63 -17.06 -11.08
CA PHE A 54 -0.69 -17.55 -10.69
C PHE A 54 -1.27 -18.58 -11.64
N TRP A 55 -0.84 -18.55 -12.90
CA TRP A 55 -1.26 -19.48 -13.95
C TRP A 55 -0.15 -20.46 -14.37
N GLY A 56 0.74 -20.81 -13.44
CA GLY A 56 1.86 -21.72 -13.68
C GLY A 56 2.99 -21.03 -14.44
N GLU A 57 3.20 -21.41 -15.70
CA GLU A 57 4.28 -20.89 -16.55
C GLU A 57 3.91 -19.60 -17.30
N ASN A 58 2.62 -19.27 -17.38
CA ASN A 58 2.12 -18.09 -18.09
C ASN A 58 1.68 -16.99 -17.14
N LEU A 59 1.75 -15.73 -17.59
CA LEU A 59 1.18 -14.60 -16.88
C LEU A 59 -0.35 -14.72 -16.85
N GLY A 60 -0.90 -14.92 -15.66
CA GLY A 60 -2.32 -14.84 -15.38
C GLY A 60 -2.79 -13.42 -15.11
N PHE A 61 -4.11 -13.25 -15.08
CA PHE A 61 -4.74 -11.96 -14.77
C PHE A 61 -4.27 -11.36 -13.44
N VAL A 62 -4.11 -12.20 -12.42
CA VAL A 62 -3.65 -11.79 -11.08
C VAL A 62 -2.20 -11.31 -11.13
N ASP A 63 -1.34 -11.98 -11.91
CA ASP A 63 0.06 -11.56 -12.09
C ASP A 63 0.12 -10.19 -12.78
N VAL A 64 -0.62 -10.00 -13.87
CA VAL A 64 -0.70 -8.72 -14.59
C VAL A 64 -1.24 -7.60 -13.70
N ALA A 65 -2.17 -7.89 -12.80
CA ALA A 65 -2.69 -6.92 -11.85
C ALA A 65 -1.69 -6.59 -10.74
N LEU A 66 -0.96 -7.58 -10.20
CA LEU A 66 -0.13 -7.42 -9.00
C LEU A 66 1.33 -7.00 -9.29
N VAL A 67 1.95 -7.53 -10.34
CA VAL A 67 3.35 -7.28 -10.67
C VAL A 67 3.67 -5.79 -10.89
N PRO A 68 2.81 -4.96 -11.53
CA PRO A 68 3.05 -3.53 -11.66
C PRO A 68 3.28 -2.81 -10.33
N PHE A 69 2.67 -3.26 -9.23
CA PHE A 69 2.84 -2.65 -7.92
C PHE A 69 4.28 -2.76 -7.42
N TYR A 70 5.06 -3.73 -7.88
CA TYR A 70 6.48 -3.85 -7.56
C TYR A 70 7.27 -2.58 -7.92
N ALA A 71 7.04 -2.01 -9.11
CA ALA A 71 7.68 -0.77 -9.53
C ALA A 71 7.27 0.44 -8.67
N TRP A 72 6.12 0.36 -8.00
CA TRP A 72 5.59 1.39 -7.11
C TRP A 72 6.01 1.21 -5.65
N CYS A 73 6.48 0.02 -5.24
CA CYS A 73 6.90 -0.27 -3.86
C CYS A 73 7.87 0.79 -3.32
N TYR A 74 8.92 1.14 -4.07
CA TYR A 74 9.86 2.19 -3.68
C TYR A 74 9.17 3.54 -3.35
N THR A 75 8.17 3.90 -4.16
CA THR A 75 7.40 5.13 -3.99
C THR A 75 6.53 5.05 -2.74
N TYR A 76 5.88 3.90 -2.50
CA TYR A 76 5.08 3.67 -1.31
C TYR A 76 5.89 3.64 -0.03
N GLU A 77 7.05 2.99 -0.02
CA GLU A 77 7.93 2.95 1.16
C GLU A 77 8.44 4.35 1.52
N THR A 78 8.85 5.12 0.51
CA THR A 78 9.36 6.49 0.69
C THR A 78 8.29 7.41 1.29
N PHE A 79 7.03 7.28 0.88
CA PHE A 79 5.95 8.16 1.32
C PHE A 79 5.19 7.66 2.55
N GLY A 80 5.03 6.35 2.68
CA GLY A 80 4.20 5.73 3.70
C GLY A 80 4.95 5.36 4.98
N LYS A 81 6.28 5.54 5.03
CA LYS A 81 7.13 5.17 6.19
C LYS A 81 6.93 3.72 6.65
N PHE A 82 6.60 2.83 5.71
CA PHE A 82 6.51 1.39 5.92
C PHE A 82 7.49 0.68 4.99
N SER A 83 7.74 -0.60 5.24
CA SER A 83 8.56 -1.42 4.37
C SER A 83 7.72 -2.58 3.87
N VAL A 84 7.51 -2.63 2.56
CA VAL A 84 6.76 -3.72 1.90
C VAL A 84 7.55 -5.03 2.08
N GLU A 85 8.88 -4.96 2.06
CA GLU A 85 9.74 -6.13 2.32
C GLU A 85 9.57 -6.68 3.73
N ARG A 86 9.46 -5.81 4.75
CA ARG A 86 9.21 -6.25 6.13
C ARG A 86 7.79 -6.76 6.34
N ASP A 87 6.81 -6.04 5.83
CA ASP A 87 5.40 -6.29 6.13
C ASP A 87 4.83 -7.41 5.24
N CYS A 88 5.37 -7.60 4.03
CA CYS A 88 4.94 -8.58 3.05
C CYS A 88 6.12 -9.27 2.33
N PRO A 89 7.04 -9.94 3.06
CA PRO A 89 8.28 -10.48 2.50
C PRO A 89 8.04 -11.50 1.37
N LYS A 90 6.99 -12.30 1.47
CA LYS A 90 6.63 -13.30 0.45
C LYS A 90 6.18 -12.65 -0.87
N LEU A 91 5.41 -11.57 -0.78
CA LEU A 91 4.94 -10.83 -1.96
C LEU A 91 6.13 -10.16 -2.67
N MET A 92 7.05 -9.57 -1.91
CA MET A 92 8.25 -8.96 -2.47
C MET A 92 9.19 -9.99 -3.12
N ALA A 93 9.39 -11.14 -2.47
CA ALA A 93 10.18 -12.22 -3.04
C ALA A 93 9.59 -12.73 -4.35
N TRP A 94 8.27 -12.96 -4.40
CA TRP A 94 7.56 -13.37 -5.61
C TRP A 94 7.60 -12.32 -6.72
N ALA A 95 7.41 -11.04 -6.38
CA ALA A 95 7.46 -9.96 -7.36
C ALA A 95 8.86 -9.82 -7.97
N LYS A 96 9.90 -9.89 -7.13
CA LYS A 96 11.30 -9.90 -7.58
C LYS A 96 11.58 -11.09 -8.49
N TRP A 97 11.19 -12.30 -8.08
CA TRP A 97 11.30 -13.50 -8.90
C TRP A 97 10.58 -13.34 -10.25
N SER A 98 9.37 -12.78 -10.25
CA SER A 98 8.57 -12.56 -11.47
C SER A 98 9.26 -11.61 -12.45
N VAL A 99 9.92 -10.57 -11.96
CA VAL A 99 10.70 -9.64 -12.79
C VAL A 99 11.98 -10.28 -13.35
N GLU A 100 12.67 -11.07 -12.53
CA GLU A 100 13.93 -11.73 -12.92
C GLU A 100 13.70 -12.88 -13.90
N ASN A 101 12.59 -13.62 -13.76
CA ASN A 101 12.33 -14.85 -14.52
C ASN A 101 11.38 -14.64 -15.71
N ASN A 102 10.75 -13.47 -15.87
CA ASN A 102 9.86 -13.18 -16.99
C ASN A 102 10.26 -11.90 -17.74
N GLU A 103 10.79 -12.06 -18.95
CA GLU A 103 11.29 -10.94 -19.76
C GLU A 103 10.17 -9.94 -20.14
N SER A 104 8.95 -10.43 -20.38
CA SER A 104 7.79 -9.58 -20.70
C SER A 104 7.44 -8.66 -19.54
N VAL A 105 7.44 -9.20 -18.32
CA VAL A 105 7.27 -8.41 -17.09
C VAL A 105 8.36 -7.36 -17.00
N SER A 106 9.63 -7.76 -17.08
CA SER A 106 10.78 -6.86 -16.91
C SER A 106 10.73 -5.67 -17.89
N LYS A 107 10.40 -5.93 -19.17
CA LYS A 107 10.27 -4.89 -20.20
C LYS A 107 9.06 -3.97 -20.00
N SER A 108 7.99 -4.47 -19.38
CA SER A 108 6.75 -3.70 -19.17
C SER A 108 6.83 -2.74 -17.99
N LEU A 109 7.70 -3.01 -17.02
CA LEU A 109 7.75 -2.23 -15.78
C LEU A 109 8.56 -0.94 -15.95
N PRO A 110 8.03 0.19 -15.48
CA PRO A 110 8.79 1.43 -15.43
C PRO A 110 9.87 1.36 -14.34
N ASP A 111 10.95 2.09 -14.54
CA ASP A 111 11.98 2.27 -13.52
C ASP A 111 11.37 2.86 -12.22
N PRO A 112 11.63 2.25 -11.04
CA PRO A 112 11.03 2.70 -9.78
C PRO A 112 11.32 4.17 -9.43
N GLN A 113 12.48 4.71 -9.82
CA GLN A 113 12.79 6.13 -9.60
C GLN A 113 11.98 7.04 -10.53
N LYS A 114 11.71 6.61 -11.77
CA LYS A 114 10.81 7.34 -12.68
C LYS A 114 9.39 7.39 -12.12
N VAL A 115 8.90 6.29 -11.55
CA VAL A 115 7.58 6.26 -10.87
C VAL A 115 7.57 7.24 -9.70
N TYR A 116 8.60 7.22 -8.85
CA TYR A 116 8.71 8.16 -7.73
C TYR A 116 8.70 9.63 -8.18
N LYS A 117 9.51 9.96 -9.20
CA LYS A 117 9.54 11.31 -9.80
C LYS A 117 8.18 11.70 -10.39
N TYR A 118 7.48 10.77 -11.02
CA TYR A 118 6.15 10.99 -11.56
C TYR A 118 5.15 11.34 -10.44
N VAL A 119 5.20 10.67 -9.29
CA VAL A 119 4.30 10.94 -8.15
C VAL A 119 4.68 12.22 -7.39
N LEU A 120 5.95 12.63 -7.39
CA LEU A 120 6.37 13.90 -6.78
C LEU A 120 5.70 15.13 -7.41
N VAL A 121 5.45 15.10 -8.73
CA VAL A 121 4.82 16.22 -9.45
C VAL A 121 3.40 16.53 -8.95
N PRO A 122 2.44 15.58 -8.94
CA PRO A 122 1.11 15.82 -8.39
C PRO A 122 1.16 16.09 -6.89
N ARG A 123 2.01 15.41 -6.09
CA ARG A 123 2.13 15.72 -4.65
C ARG A 123 2.47 17.19 -4.39
N LYS A 124 3.44 17.74 -5.14
CA LYS A 124 3.79 19.18 -5.06
C LYS A 124 2.64 20.07 -5.51
N LYS A 125 1.96 19.70 -6.59
CA LYS A 125 0.82 20.46 -7.13
C LYS A 125 -0.35 20.53 -6.13
N PHE A 126 -0.63 19.43 -5.45
CA PHE A 126 -1.74 19.32 -4.50
C PHE A 126 -1.36 19.65 -3.04
N ARG A 127 -0.09 20.01 -2.77
CA ARG A 127 0.43 20.29 -1.42
C ARG A 127 0.11 19.16 -0.43
N VAL A 128 0.34 17.93 -0.88
CA VAL A 128 0.20 16.73 -0.05
C VAL A 128 1.61 16.24 0.23
N ASP A 129 2.07 16.37 1.46
CA ASP A 129 3.39 16.01 2.00
C ASP A 129 3.36 14.84 3.00
#